data_AF-A0A6A1Q4Y1-F1
#
_entry.id   AF-A0A6A1Q4Y1-F1
#
_cell.length_a   1.000
_cell.length_b   1.000
_cell.length_c   1.000
_cell.angle_alpha   90.00
_cell.angle_beta   90.00
_cell.angle_gamma   90.00
#
_symmetry.space_group_name_H-M   'P 1'
#
loop_
_entity.id
_entity.type
_entity.pdbx_description
1 polymer ?
#
loop_
_entity_poly.entity_id
_entity_poly.type
_entity_poly.pdbx_seq_one_letter_code
_entity_poly.pdbx_strand_id
1 'polypeptide(L)'
;VQPGEGNKAAFNDMRALSGVCFILSLWSIAESPFRCLDEFDVYMDMVNRRIAMDMILKMADSQRFRQFILLTPQSMSSLPASKLIRILRMSDPERGQTTLPFRPVSQGEEEDRG
;
A
#
# COMPACT_ATOMS: atom_id res chain seq x y z
N VAL A 1 21.99 -33.72 3.07
CA VAL A 1 22.28 -32.27 3.11
C VAL A 1 20.95 -31.53 3.18
N GLN A 2 20.60 -30.95 4.34
CA GLN A 2 19.35 -30.18 4.44
C GLN A 2 19.53 -28.89 3.61
N PRO A 3 18.58 -28.49 2.75
CA PRO A 3 18.69 -27.23 2.05
C PRO A 3 18.63 -26.11 3.11
N GLY A 4 19.74 -25.37 3.23
CA GLY A 4 19.92 -24.33 4.23
C GLY A 4 18.83 -23.26 4.13
N GLU A 5 18.34 -22.81 5.28
CA GLU A 5 17.28 -21.81 5.46
C GLU A 5 17.51 -20.53 4.63
N GLY A 6 18.77 -20.20 4.30
CA GLY A 6 19.12 -19.06 3.44
C GLY A 6 18.56 -19.13 2.02
N ASN A 7 18.34 -20.32 1.45
CA ASN A 7 17.82 -20.44 0.07
C ASN A 7 16.30 -20.22 0.00
N LYS A 8 15.58 -20.41 1.12
CA LYS A 8 14.12 -20.21 1.20
C LYS A 8 13.77 -18.73 1.34
N ALA A 9 14.52 -17.98 2.15
CA ALA A 9 14.33 -16.54 2.32
C ALA A 9 14.51 -15.80 0.98
N ALA A 10 15.65 -16.01 0.32
CA ALA A 10 15.94 -15.39 -0.98
C ALA A 10 14.89 -15.70 -2.06
N PHE A 11 14.34 -16.92 -2.07
CA PHE A 11 13.29 -17.31 -3.01
C PHE A 11 11.95 -16.64 -2.72
N ASN A 12 11.57 -16.50 -1.45
CA ASN A 12 10.36 -15.78 -1.05
C ASN A 12 10.47 -14.29 -1.39
N ASP A 13 11.64 -13.69 -1.18
CA ASP A 13 11.92 -12.30 -1.52
C ASP A 13 11.78 -12.04 -3.04
N MET A 14 12.37 -12.90 -3.87
CA MET A 14 12.22 -12.82 -5.33
C MET A 14 10.76 -13.01 -5.78
N ARG A 15 10.00 -13.87 -5.10
CA ARG A 15 8.58 -14.09 -5.40
C ARG A 15 7.76 -12.84 -5.11
N ALA A 16 7.99 -12.18 -3.97
CA ALA A 16 7.28 -10.95 -3.62
C ALA A 16 7.57 -9.84 -4.65
N LEU A 17 8.85 -9.61 -4.98
CA LEU A 17 9.25 -8.58 -5.94
C LEU A 17 8.71 -8.86 -7.35
N SER A 18 8.77 -10.11 -7.80
CA SER A 18 8.23 -10.50 -9.11
C SER A 18 6.71 -10.32 -9.20
N GLY A 19 5.98 -10.53 -8.09
CA GLY A 19 4.56 -10.21 -7.99
C GLY A 19 4.25 -8.73 -8.24
N VAL A 20 5.03 -7.82 -7.62
CA VAL A 20 4.89 -6.37 -7.88
C VAL A 20 5.19 -6.04 -9.34
N CYS A 21 6.29 -6.55 -9.90
CA CYS A 21 6.63 -6.35 -11.32
C CYS A 21 5.53 -6.81 -12.27
N PHE A 22 4.90 -7.95 -11.96
CA PHE A 22 3.80 -8.49 -12.75
C PHE A 22 2.58 -7.57 -12.71
N ILE A 23 2.17 -7.09 -11.54
CA ILE A 23 1.04 -6.15 -11.39
C ILE A 23 1.32 -4.84 -12.14
N LEU A 24 2.53 -4.28 -12.00
CA LEU A 24 2.92 -3.07 -12.72
C LEU A 24 2.87 -3.27 -14.24
N SER A 25 3.26 -4.45 -14.74
CA SER A 25 3.18 -4.76 -16.18
C SER A 25 1.72 -4.78 -16.65
N LEU A 26 0.80 -5.37 -15.89
CA LEU A 26 -0.63 -5.33 -16.21
C LEU A 26 -1.21 -3.92 -16.15
N TRP A 27 -0.76 -3.10 -15.19
CA TRP A 27 -1.15 -1.71 -15.07
C TRP A 27 -0.67 -0.82 -16.23
N SER A 28 0.25 -1.27 -17.08
CA SER A 28 0.63 -0.53 -18.28
C SER A 28 -0.49 -0.49 -19.34
N ILE A 29 -1.37 -1.50 -19.35
CA ILE A 29 -2.43 -1.66 -20.35
C ILE A 29 -3.84 -1.55 -19.78
N ALA A 30 -4.02 -1.68 -18.47
CA ALA A 30 -5.34 -1.65 -17.84
C ALA A 30 -5.92 -0.22 -17.77
N GLU A 31 -7.18 -0.05 -18.20
CA GLU A 31 -7.88 1.24 -18.27
C GLU A 31 -8.69 1.61 -17.01
N SER A 32 -8.16 1.37 -15.81
CA SER A 32 -8.83 1.80 -14.56
C SER A 32 -8.31 3.15 -14.03
N PRO A 33 -9.19 4.12 -13.67
CA PRO A 33 -8.75 5.38 -13.06
C PRO A 33 -8.15 5.19 -11.66
N PHE A 34 -8.45 4.06 -10.98
CA PHE A 34 -7.92 3.72 -9.67
C PHE A 34 -7.07 2.45 -9.72
N ARG A 35 -5.97 2.47 -8.97
CA ARG A 35 -5.05 1.35 -8.82
C ARG A 35 -4.76 1.13 -7.35
N CYS A 36 -5.11 -0.05 -6.84
CA CYS A 36 -4.96 -0.37 -5.43
C CYS A 36 -4.01 -1.54 -5.23
N LEU A 37 -3.17 -1.46 -4.20
CA LEU A 37 -2.40 -2.58 -3.68
C LEU A 37 -2.57 -2.64 -2.18
N ASP A 38 -2.77 -3.86 -1.68
CA ASP A 38 -2.85 -4.14 -0.26
C ASP A 38 -1.74 -5.11 0.13
N GLU A 39 -1.18 -4.92 1.32
CA GLU A 39 -0.09 -5.72 1.90
C GLU A 39 1.09 -6.00 0.96
N PHE A 40 1.38 -5.09 0.02
CA PHE A 40 2.31 -5.35 -1.08
C PHE A 40 3.76 -5.60 -0.64
N ASP A 41 4.16 -5.13 0.55
CA ASP A 41 5.52 -5.22 1.09
C ASP A 41 5.67 -6.17 2.30
N VAL A 42 4.62 -6.90 2.71
CA VAL A 42 4.64 -7.70 3.95
C VAL A 42 5.68 -8.83 3.92
N TYR A 43 6.02 -9.35 2.74
CA TYR A 43 7.00 -10.42 2.53
C TYR A 43 8.33 -9.94 1.96
N MET A 44 8.60 -8.63 1.97
CA MET A 44 9.83 -8.07 1.44
C MET A 44 10.78 -7.63 2.56
N ASP A 45 12.07 -7.88 2.37
CA ASP A 45 13.10 -7.20 3.16
C ASP A 45 13.19 -5.68 2.83
N MET A 46 13.98 -4.94 3.58
CA MET A 46 14.10 -3.48 3.42
C MET A 46 14.66 -3.06 2.05
N VAL A 47 15.47 -3.89 1.41
CA VAL A 47 16.09 -3.59 0.11
C VAL A 47 15.06 -3.75 -1.00
N ASN A 48 14.40 -4.91 -1.06
CA ASN A 48 13.37 -5.21 -2.04
C ASN A 48 12.15 -4.31 -1.87
N ARG A 49 11.77 -4.01 -0.62
CA ARG A 49 10.71 -3.03 -0.30
C ARG A 49 11.01 -1.67 -0.92
N ARG A 50 12.26 -1.19 -0.81
CA ARG A 50 12.66 0.09 -1.41
C ARG A 50 12.60 0.05 -2.93
N ILE A 51 13.08 -1.03 -3.54
CA ILE A 51 13.01 -1.23 -4.99
C ILE A 51 11.55 -1.25 -5.47
N ALA A 52 10.68 -2.02 -4.82
CA ALA A 52 9.26 -2.12 -5.15
C ALA A 52 8.56 -0.76 -5.02
N MET A 53 8.82 -0.02 -3.93
CA MET A 53 8.29 1.33 -3.73
C MET A 53 8.71 2.29 -4.85
N ASP A 54 10.01 2.32 -5.19
CA ASP A 54 10.52 3.17 -6.26
C ASP A 54 9.89 2.82 -7.61
N MET A 55 9.65 1.53 -7.90
CA MET A 55 8.97 1.10 -9.12
C MET A 55 7.51 1.55 -9.15
N ILE A 56 6.77 1.40 -8.05
CA ILE A 56 5.37 1.82 -7.94
C ILE A 56 5.25 3.33 -8.10
N LEU A 57 6.09 4.11 -7.42
CA LEU A 57 6.06 5.58 -7.50
C LEU A 57 6.42 6.09 -8.89
N LYS A 58 7.42 5.48 -9.56
CA LYS A 58 7.76 5.82 -10.96
C LYS A 58 6.58 5.57 -11.90
N MET A 59 5.89 4.43 -11.73
CA MET A 59 4.68 4.15 -12.51
C MET A 59 3.59 5.21 -12.24
N ALA A 60 3.37 5.56 -10.97
CA ALA A 60 2.37 6.54 -10.59
C ALA A 60 2.66 7.93 -11.18
N ASP A 61 3.91 8.38 -11.14
CA ASP A 61 4.33 9.66 -11.72
C ASP A 61 4.12 9.70 -13.25
N SER A 62 4.34 8.57 -13.94
CA SER A 62 4.09 8.45 -15.39
C SER A 62 2.60 8.47 -15.78
N GLN A 63 1.69 8.19 -14.84
CA GLN A 63 0.26 8.01 -15.09
C GLN A 63 -0.57 9.10 -14.40
N ARG A 64 -0.35 10.38 -14.77
CA ARG A 64 -0.93 11.59 -14.13
C ARG A 64 -2.46 11.61 -13.96
N PHE A 65 -3.21 10.85 -14.74
CA PHE A 65 -4.68 10.80 -14.68
C PHE A 65 -5.22 9.59 -13.91
N ARG A 66 -4.38 8.89 -13.15
CA ARG A 66 -4.77 7.74 -12.34
C ARG A 66 -4.38 7.93 -10.88
N GLN A 67 -5.23 7.46 -9.98
CA GLN A 67 -4.97 7.50 -8.54
C GLN A 67 -4.45 6.15 -8.05
N PHE A 68 -3.39 6.21 -7.25
CA PHE A 68 -2.78 5.04 -6.61
C PHE A 68 -3.11 5.03 -5.13
N ILE A 69 -3.61 3.89 -4.64
CA ILE A 69 -3.97 3.67 -3.24
C ILE A 69 -3.16 2.47 -2.77
N LEU A 70 -2.22 2.70 -1.85
CA LEU A 70 -1.38 1.65 -1.30
C LEU A 70 -1.72 1.49 0.18
N LEU A 71 -2.11 0.28 0.56
CA LEU A 71 -2.33 -0.11 1.93
C LEU A 71 -1.16 -0.97 2.37
N THR A 72 -0.61 -0.65 3.55
CA THR A 72 0.48 -1.41 4.16
C THR A 72 0.42 -1.26 5.68
N PRO A 73 0.80 -2.30 6.43
CA PRO A 73 1.07 -2.18 7.86
C PRO A 73 2.44 -1.53 8.15
N GLN A 74 3.30 -1.38 7.15
CA GLN A 74 4.67 -0.88 7.30
C GLN A 74 4.71 0.66 7.26
N SER A 75 5.63 1.26 8.03
CA SER A 75 5.79 2.72 8.08
C SER A 75 6.30 3.30 6.75
N MET A 76 5.64 4.37 6.28
CA MET A 76 5.96 5.08 5.04
C MET A 76 6.74 6.39 5.27
N SER A 77 7.33 6.57 6.45
CA SER A 77 8.03 7.81 6.86
C SER A 77 9.25 8.18 6.01
N SER A 78 9.76 7.25 5.19
CA SER A 78 10.93 7.48 4.32
C SER A 78 10.59 7.94 2.91
N LEU A 79 9.30 8.14 2.57
CA LEU A 79 8.89 8.63 1.25
C LEU A 79 9.35 10.07 1.01
N PRO A 80 9.68 10.44 -0.24
CA PRO A 80 10.03 11.81 -0.58
C PRO A 80 8.83 12.74 -0.35
N ALA A 81 9.10 13.93 0.18
CA ALA A 81 8.08 14.97 0.29
C ALA A 81 7.64 15.39 -1.11
N SER A 82 6.34 15.25 -1.40
CA SER A 82 5.74 15.62 -2.69
C SER A 82 4.31 16.07 -2.48
N LYS A 83 3.87 17.08 -3.26
CA LYS A 83 2.46 17.51 -3.27
C LYS A 83 1.51 16.45 -3.84
N LEU A 84 2.05 15.46 -4.56
CA LEU A 84 1.31 14.36 -5.17
C LEU A 84 1.17 13.14 -4.24
N ILE A 85 1.89 13.12 -3.12
CA ILE A 85 1.89 12.00 -2.18
C ILE A 85 1.20 12.42 -0.89
N ARG A 86 0.19 11.67 -0.47
CA ARG A 86 -0.48 11.83 0.81
C ARG A 86 -0.38 10.54 1.60
N ILE A 87 0.21 10.61 2.78
CA ILE A 87 0.29 9.48 3.71
C ILE A 87 -0.79 9.68 4.78
N LEU A 88 -1.69 8.72 4.89
CA LEU A 88 -2.70 8.67 5.93
C LEU A 88 -2.34 7.55 6.90
N ARG A 89 -1.93 7.89 8.12
CA ARG A 89 -1.67 6.91 9.17
C ARG A 89 -2.95 6.68 9.97
N MET A 90 -3.39 5.43 10.01
CA MET A 90 -4.48 5.01 10.90
C MET A 90 -3.96 4.82 12.32
N SER A 91 -4.85 4.95 13.30
CA SER A 91 -4.57 4.54 14.68
C SER A 91 -4.23 3.05 14.72
N ASP A 92 -3.42 2.66 15.69
CA ASP A 92 -3.10 1.25 15.89
C ASP A 92 -4.39 0.46 16.17
N PRO A 93 -4.55 -0.76 15.61
CA PRO A 93 -5.79 -1.51 15.71
C PRO A 93 -6.04 -1.99 17.15
N GLU A 94 -7.30 -1.90 17.62
CA GLU A 94 -7.71 -2.46 18.90
C GLU A 94 -7.99 -3.96 18.79
N ARG A 95 -7.45 -4.76 19.71
CA ARG A 95 -7.66 -6.21 19.71
C ARG A 95 -9.14 -6.52 19.99
N GLY A 96 -9.78 -7.28 19.08
CA GLY A 96 -11.18 -7.69 19.23
C GLY A 96 -12.19 -6.72 18.64
N GLN A 97 -11.73 -5.64 18.00
CA GLN A 97 -12.59 -4.73 17.25
C GLN A 97 -13.08 -5.42 15.96
N THR A 98 -14.39 -5.61 15.84
CA THR A 98 -15.02 -6.19 14.63
C THR A 98 -15.66 -5.15 13.72
N THR A 99 -15.87 -3.93 14.22
CA THR A 99 -16.51 -2.84 13.49
C THR A 99 -15.77 -1.52 13.70
N LEU A 100 -15.80 -0.65 12.68
CA LEU A 100 -15.25 0.69 12.77
C LEU A 100 -16.30 1.62 13.41
N PRO A 101 -15.91 2.52 14.33
CA PRO A 101 -16.84 3.41 15.03
C PRO A 101 -17.20 4.61 14.15
N PHE A 102 -17.81 4.37 12.99
CA PHE A 102 -18.34 5.45 12.16
C PHE A 102 -19.68 5.92 12.73
N ARG A 103 -19.79 7.22 13.00
CA ARG A 103 -21.07 7.84 13.35
C ARG A 103 -21.92 7.93 12.08
N PRO A 104 -23.19 7.46 12.07
CA PRO A 104 -24.06 7.64 10.91
C PRO A 104 -24.25 9.14 10.64
N VAL A 105 -24.19 9.52 9.36
CA VAL A 105 -24.23 10.92 8.89
C VAL A 105 -25.56 11.62 9.21
N SER A 106 -26.59 10.91 9.70
CA SER A 106 -27.94 11.43 9.94
C SER A 106 -28.20 12.10 11.30
N GLN A 107 -27.18 12.36 12.12
CA GLN A 107 -27.33 13.11 13.38
C GLN A 107 -26.33 14.25 13.44
N GLY A 108 -26.67 15.39 12.83
CA GLY A 108 -25.82 16.58 12.88
C GLY A 108 -26.50 17.92 12.54
N GLU A 109 -27.79 17.96 12.22
CA GLU A 109 -28.45 19.21 11.78
C GLU A 109 -29.51 19.79 12.74
N GLU A 110 -29.76 19.21 13.93
CA GLU A 110 -30.80 19.73 14.84
C GLU A 110 -30.29 20.47 16.09
N GLU A 111 -28.98 20.50 16.39
CA GLU A 111 -28.49 21.09 17.65
C GLU A 111 -28.11 22.59 17.62
N ASP A 112 -28.28 23.31 16.49
CA ASP A 112 -27.90 24.73 16.38
C ASP A 112 -29.08 25.71 16.16
N ARG A 113 -30.27 25.36 16.69
CA ARG A 113 -31.45 26.26 16.71
C ARG A 113 -32.19 26.25 18.05
N GLY A 114 -31.45 26.46 19.14
CA GLY A 114 -32.00 26.73 20.49
C GLY A 114 -31.53 28.08 21.00
#